data_AF-A0A928EJK5-F1
#
_entry.id   AF-A0A928EJK5-F1
#
_cell.length_a   1.000
_cell.length_b   1.000
_cell.length_c   1.000
_cell.angle_alpha   90.00
_cell.angle_beta   90.00
_cell.angle_gamma   90.00
#
_symmetry.space_group_name_H-M   'P 1'
#
loop_
_entity.id
_entity.type
_entity.pdbx_description
1 polymer ?
#
loop_
_entity_poly.entity_id
_entity_poly.type
_entity_poly.pdbx_seq_one_letter_code
_entity_poly.pdbx_strand_id
1 'polypeptide(L)'
;MINKTNVSFLTAYIELDKICCRRFGIQSGGVSMYINKLVQERFVPEREEILPRLIRYRNLRNKLAHEDGALNGITEIEKGDLKWIQNFTKTVSKKKDPISLYEGKADRYVRGKRAANIFKIVLGVLLAIGAAVALKFFGVI
;
A
#
# COMPACT_ATOMS: atom_id res chain seq x y z
N MET A 1 -18.56 19.13 27.26
CA MET A 1 -19.28 18.12 26.44
C MET A 1 -18.26 17.50 25.49
N ILE A 2 -18.15 16.16 25.43
CA ILE A 2 -17.20 15.46 24.55
C ILE A 2 -17.57 15.66 23.08
N ASN A 3 -16.64 16.15 22.25
CA ASN A 3 -16.86 16.29 20.82
C ASN A 3 -16.85 14.90 20.15
N LYS A 4 -18.03 14.42 19.75
CA LYS A 4 -18.22 13.10 19.13
C LYS A 4 -17.41 12.93 17.83
N THR A 5 -17.15 14.02 17.10
CA THR A 5 -16.34 14.00 15.88
C THR A 5 -14.89 13.68 16.20
N ASN A 6 -14.33 14.32 17.24
CA ASN A 6 -12.94 14.10 17.67
C ASN A 6 -12.71 12.66 18.15
N VAL A 7 -13.66 12.14 18.92
CA VAL A 7 -13.64 10.73 19.37
C VAL A 7 -13.67 9.79 18.16
N SER A 8 -14.60 10.00 17.23
CA SER A 8 -14.74 9.15 16.04
C SER A 8 -13.51 9.19 15.13
N PHE A 9 -12.90 10.37 14.98
CA PHE A 9 -11.66 10.54 14.25
C PHE A 9 -10.51 9.77 14.92
N LEU A 10 -10.36 9.91 16.24
CA LEU A 10 -9.31 9.22 16.99
C LEU A 10 -9.46 7.70 16.90
N THR A 11 -10.68 7.19 17.03
CA THR A 11 -10.97 5.76 16.85
C THR A 11 -10.57 5.28 15.45
N ALA A 12 -10.96 6.00 14.39
CA ALA A 12 -10.61 5.64 13.02
C ALA A 12 -9.09 5.72 12.76
N TYR A 13 -8.40 6.70 13.35
CA TYR A 13 -6.94 6.82 13.27
C TYR A 13 -6.24 5.66 13.96
N ILE A 14 -6.67 5.29 15.17
CA ILE A 14 -6.10 4.14 15.92
C ILE A 14 -6.31 2.84 15.14
N GLU A 15 -7.47 2.66 14.51
CA GLU A 15 -7.73 1.49 13.67
C GLU A 15 -6.79 1.45 12.46
N LEU A 16 -6.62 2.58 11.76
CA LEU A 16 -5.68 2.72 10.66
C LEU A 16 -4.24 2.38 11.11
N ASP A 17 -3.80 2.92 12.24
CA ASP A 17 -2.46 2.67 12.80
C ASP A 17 -2.24 1.18 13.05
N LYS A 18 -3.21 0.50 13.68
CA LYS A 18 -3.16 -0.94 13.93
C LYS A 18 -3.10 -1.76 12.64
N ILE A 19 -3.86 -1.40 11.61
CA ILE A 19 -3.82 -2.07 10.30
C ILE A 19 -2.44 -1.91 9.68
N CYS A 20 -1.88 -0.70 9.69
CA CYS A 20 -0.55 -0.44 9.16
C CYS A 20 0.54 -1.16 9.98
N CYS A 21 0.45 -1.19 11.30
CA CYS A 21 1.36 -1.96 12.16
C CYS A 21 1.40 -3.44 11.76
N ARG A 22 0.23 -4.08 11.61
CA ARG A 22 0.13 -5.47 11.15
C ARG A 22 0.71 -5.65 9.76
N ARG A 23 0.47 -4.71 8.84
CA ARG A 23 1.00 -4.76 7.48
C ARG A 23 2.53 -4.73 7.46
N PHE A 24 3.13 -3.85 8.25
CA PHE A 24 4.58 -3.62 8.24
C PHE A 24 5.35 -4.44 9.28
N GLY A 25 4.67 -5.27 10.08
CA GLY A 25 5.31 -6.09 11.10
C GLY A 25 5.92 -5.29 12.25
N ILE A 26 5.36 -4.12 12.58
CA ILE A 26 5.83 -3.25 13.67
C ILE A 26 4.80 -3.17 14.80
N GLN A 27 5.25 -2.82 16.00
CA GLN A 27 4.39 -2.78 17.19
C GLN A 27 3.56 -1.49 17.30
N SER A 28 4.11 -0.35 16.87
CA SER A 28 3.45 0.95 16.98
C SER A 28 3.90 1.89 15.85
N GLY A 29 3.13 2.95 15.60
CA GLY A 29 3.48 3.96 14.60
C GLY A 29 3.24 3.51 13.16
N GLY A 30 2.25 2.65 12.94
CA GLY A 30 1.87 2.14 11.63
C GLY A 30 1.59 3.25 10.61
N VAL A 31 0.86 4.29 10.99
CA VAL A 31 0.59 5.43 10.09
C VAL A 31 1.88 6.17 9.73
N SER A 32 2.80 6.36 10.67
CA SER A 32 4.10 6.98 10.41
C SER A 32 4.94 6.15 9.43
N MET A 33 4.94 4.82 9.59
CA MET A 33 5.60 3.92 8.64
C MET A 33 4.95 4.01 7.25
N TYR A 34 3.62 4.07 7.17
CA TYR A 34 2.89 4.25 5.92
C TYR A 34 3.28 5.56 5.21
N ILE A 35 3.35 6.67 5.96
CA ILE A 35 3.81 7.98 5.47
C ILE A 35 5.24 7.87 4.94
N ASN A 36 6.16 7.26 5.69
CA ASN A 36 7.55 7.08 5.27
C ASN A 36 7.65 6.28 3.96
N LYS A 37 6.85 5.21 3.83
CA LYS A 37 6.80 4.41 2.60
C LYS A 37 6.25 5.21 1.41
N LEU A 38 5.21 6.02 1.60
CA LEU A 38 4.75 6.97 0.56
C LEU A 38 5.83 7.99 0.18
N VAL A 39 6.64 8.45 1.13
CA VAL A 39 7.73 9.40 0.84
C VAL A 39 8.82 8.75 -0.02
N GLN A 40 9.15 7.49 0.26
CA GLN A 40 10.16 6.71 -0.47
C GLN A 40 9.67 6.29 -1.87
N GLU A 41 8.42 5.83 -1.99
CA GLU A 41 7.86 5.33 -3.25
C GLU A 41 7.29 6.49 -4.09
N ARG A 42 8.19 7.23 -4.76
CA ARG A 42 7.84 8.42 -5.56
C ARG A 42 6.85 8.15 -6.71
N PHE A 43 6.70 6.89 -7.12
CA PHE A 43 5.86 6.49 -8.27
C PHE A 43 4.41 6.13 -7.89
N VAL A 44 4.02 6.30 -6.64
CA VAL A 44 2.62 6.13 -6.22
C VAL A 44 1.79 7.30 -6.77
N PRO A 45 0.85 7.10 -7.70
CA PRO A 45 0.17 8.20 -8.39
C PRO A 45 -0.66 9.10 -7.47
N GLU A 46 -1.34 8.52 -6.49
CA GLU A 46 -2.23 9.26 -5.56
C GLU A 46 -1.47 9.89 -4.39
N ARG A 47 -0.13 9.82 -4.39
CA ARG A 47 0.73 10.29 -3.30
C ARG A 47 0.49 11.76 -2.95
N GLU A 48 0.40 12.62 -3.95
CA GLU A 48 0.26 14.07 -3.77
C GLU A 48 -1.03 14.45 -3.04
N GLU A 49 -2.10 13.67 -3.20
CA GLU A 49 -3.35 13.87 -2.49
C GLU A 49 -3.32 13.29 -1.06
N ILE A 50 -2.74 12.10 -0.92
CA ILE A 50 -2.86 11.30 0.31
C ILE A 50 -1.85 11.73 1.36
N LEU A 51 -0.61 12.01 0.95
CA LEU A 51 0.48 12.32 1.86
C LEU A 51 0.21 13.57 2.73
N PRO A 52 -0.25 14.71 2.18
CA PRO A 52 -0.56 15.89 3.00
C PRO A 52 -1.66 15.63 4.03
N ARG A 53 -2.71 14.88 3.66
CA ARG A 53 -3.81 14.53 4.57
C ARG A 53 -3.32 13.66 5.72
N LEU A 54 -2.53 12.62 5.45
CA LEU A 54 -2.00 11.74 6.50
C LEU A 54 -1.04 12.47 7.45
N ILE A 55 -0.21 13.39 6.94
CA ILE A 55 0.64 14.25 7.79
C ILE A 55 -0.22 15.12 8.69
N ARG A 56 -1.25 15.78 8.14
CA ARG A 56 -2.20 16.58 8.93
C ARG A 56 -2.90 15.74 10.00
N TYR A 57 -3.38 14.54 9.66
CA TYR A 57 -4.07 13.66 10.61
C TYR A 57 -3.18 13.13 11.72
N ARG A 58 -1.90 12.84 11.42
CA ARG A 58 -0.92 12.52 12.46
C ARG A 58 -0.76 13.67 13.45
N ASN A 59 -0.68 14.90 12.94
CA ASN A 59 -0.54 16.09 13.78
C ASN A 59 -1.82 16.32 14.63
N LEU A 60 -3.01 16.19 14.04
CA LEU A 60 -4.28 16.29 14.77
C LEU A 60 -4.42 15.21 15.84
N ARG A 61 -4.02 13.96 15.54
CA ARG A 61 -3.97 12.90 16.55
C ARG A 61 -3.02 13.27 17.68
N ASN A 62 -1.85 13.81 17.38
CA ASN A 62 -0.86 14.17 18.41
C ASN A 62 -1.41 15.27 19.33
N LYS A 63 -2.07 16.29 18.78
CA LYS A 63 -2.77 17.30 19.59
C LYS A 63 -3.82 16.66 20.50
N LEU A 64 -4.70 15.82 19.94
CA LEU A 64 -5.74 15.11 20.69
C LEU A 64 -5.21 14.22 21.82
N ALA A 65 -3.98 13.71 21.70
CA ALA A 65 -3.36 12.82 22.67
C ALA A 65 -2.57 13.53 23.78
N HIS A 66 -2.19 14.79 23.58
CA HIS A 66 -1.25 15.50 24.46
C HIS A 66 -1.76 16.83 25.03
N GLU A 67 -2.82 17.41 24.47
CA GLU A 67 -3.41 18.65 24.98
C GLU A 67 -4.56 18.34 25.97
N ASP A 68 -4.50 18.92 27.17
CA ASP A 68 -5.55 18.76 28.18
C ASP A 68 -6.89 19.33 27.66
N GLY A 69 -7.94 18.52 27.74
CA GLY A 69 -9.26 18.92 27.23
C GLY A 69 -9.39 18.97 25.70
N ALA A 70 -8.40 18.49 24.93
CA ALA A 70 -8.39 18.54 23.46
C ALA A 70 -9.59 17.86 22.79
N LEU A 71 -10.11 16.80 23.42
CA LEU A 71 -11.33 16.12 22.96
C LEU A 71 -12.55 17.06 22.92
N ASN A 72 -12.52 18.17 23.65
CA ASN A 72 -13.58 19.19 23.66
C ASN A 72 -13.18 20.45 22.87
N GLY A 73 -11.89 20.82 22.87
CA GLY A 73 -11.40 22.10 22.34
C GLY A 73 -11.01 22.12 20.86
N ILE A 74 -10.63 20.97 20.29
CA ILE A 74 -10.23 20.91 18.87
C ILE A 74 -11.46 20.97 17.99
N THR A 75 -11.45 21.92 17.05
CA THR A 75 -12.54 22.15 16.07
C THR A 75 -12.07 21.98 14.63
N GLU A 76 -10.77 21.77 14.42
CA GLU A 76 -10.16 21.64 13.09
C GLU A 76 -10.51 20.33 12.36
N ILE A 77 -11.16 19.36 13.02
CA ILE A 77 -11.58 18.09 12.41
C ILE A 77 -12.96 18.28 11.79
N GLU A 78 -13.00 18.31 10.46
CA GLU A 78 -14.25 18.46 9.73
C GLU A 78 -14.94 17.11 9.47
N LYS A 79 -16.24 17.14 9.13
CA LYS A 79 -16.97 15.94 8.70
C LYS A 79 -16.31 15.26 7.48
N GLY A 80 -15.73 16.07 6.58
CA GLY A 80 -14.98 15.59 5.42
C GLY A 80 -13.75 14.77 5.82
N ASP A 81 -13.04 15.21 6.87
CA ASP A 81 -11.87 14.50 7.40
C ASP A 81 -12.24 13.16 8.01
N LEU A 82 -13.30 13.14 8.81
CA LEU A 82 -13.82 11.92 9.42
C LEU A 82 -14.21 10.90 8.36
N LYS A 83 -14.96 11.32 7.33
CA LYS A 83 -15.36 10.45 6.22
C LYS A 83 -14.14 9.94 5.45
N TRP A 84 -13.17 10.80 5.19
CA TRP A 84 -11.97 10.42 4.47
C TRP A 84 -11.17 9.37 5.24
N ILE A 85 -10.87 9.59 6.52
CA ILE A 85 -10.04 8.66 7.30
C ILE A 85 -10.73 7.30 7.45
N GLN A 86 -12.04 7.28 7.70
CA GLN A 86 -12.81 6.04 7.75
C GLN A 86 -12.78 5.26 6.43
N ASN A 87 -12.93 5.95 5.30
CA ASN A 87 -12.85 5.32 3.98
C ASN A 87 -11.43 4.82 3.69
N PHE A 88 -10.42 5.61 4.03
CA PHE A 88 -9.02 5.24 3.85
C PHE A 88 -8.67 4.01 4.68
N THR A 89 -9.08 3.95 5.96
CA THR A 89 -8.94 2.76 6.82
C THR A 89 -9.53 1.50 6.17
N LYS A 90 -10.74 1.58 5.60
CA LYS A 90 -11.36 0.46 4.87
C LYS A 90 -10.55 0.06 3.63
N THR A 91 -10.03 1.04 2.89
CA THR A 91 -9.24 0.81 1.69
C THR A 91 -7.91 0.13 2.00
N VAL A 92 -7.19 0.56 3.03
CA VAL A 92 -5.95 -0.09 3.51
C VAL A 92 -6.24 -1.50 4.01
N SER A 93 -7.31 -1.70 4.78
CA SER A 93 -7.73 -3.03 5.25
C SER A 93 -7.97 -4.01 4.09
N LYS A 94 -8.56 -3.52 2.99
CA LYS A 94 -8.83 -4.31 1.77
C LYS A 94 -7.62 -4.44 0.83
N LYS A 95 -6.43 -3.93 1.20
CA LYS A 95 -5.25 -3.86 0.32
C LYS A 95 -5.55 -3.21 -1.03
N LYS A 96 -6.45 -2.22 -1.03
CA LYS A 96 -6.80 -1.39 -2.21
C LYS A 96 -6.19 0.00 -2.12
N ASP A 97 -5.33 0.22 -1.14
CA ASP A 97 -4.62 1.47 -0.96
C ASP A 97 -3.49 1.63 -1.98
N PRO A 98 -3.04 2.86 -2.26
CA PRO A 98 -2.07 3.13 -3.32
C PRO A 98 -0.78 2.32 -3.21
N ILE A 99 -0.24 2.12 -2.00
CA ILE A 99 0.96 1.30 -1.79
C ILE A 99 0.68 -0.15 -2.19
N SER A 100 -0.43 -0.74 -1.73
CA SER A 100 -0.82 -2.09 -2.14
C SER A 100 -1.04 -2.23 -3.65
N LEU A 101 -1.67 -1.24 -4.28
CA LEU A 101 -1.91 -1.27 -5.71
C LEU A 101 -0.61 -1.15 -6.50
N TYR A 102 0.31 -0.31 -6.05
CA TYR A 102 1.64 -0.15 -6.63
C TYR A 102 2.48 -1.42 -6.50
N GLU A 103 2.60 -1.97 -5.28
CA GLU A 103 3.31 -3.24 -5.01
C GLU A 103 2.71 -4.37 -5.85
N GLY A 104 1.38 -4.49 -5.90
CA GLY A 104 0.71 -5.50 -6.71
C GLY A 104 0.94 -5.35 -8.22
N LYS A 105 1.08 -4.12 -8.74
CA LYS A 105 1.47 -3.87 -10.15
C LYS A 105 2.92 -4.28 -10.40
N ALA A 106 3.83 -3.89 -9.51
CA ALA A 106 5.25 -4.27 -9.60
C ALA A 106 5.44 -5.79 -9.58
N ASP A 107 4.74 -6.49 -8.67
CA ASP A 107 4.78 -7.95 -8.57
C ASP A 107 4.24 -8.65 -9.84
N ARG A 108 3.15 -8.12 -10.41
CA ARG A 108 2.61 -8.65 -11.67
C ARG A 108 3.59 -8.44 -12.82
N TYR A 109 4.24 -7.29 -12.90
CA TYR A 109 5.24 -7.01 -13.92
C TYR A 109 6.44 -7.97 -13.82
N VAL A 110 7.00 -8.14 -12.62
CA VAL A 110 8.13 -9.05 -12.38
C VAL A 110 7.75 -10.50 -12.72
N ARG A 111 6.57 -10.96 -12.28
CA ARG A 111 6.08 -12.32 -12.60
C ARG A 111 5.89 -12.53 -14.10
N GLY A 112 5.29 -11.56 -14.80
CA GLY A 112 5.12 -11.61 -16.25
C GLY A 112 6.46 -11.72 -16.99
N LYS A 113 7.46 -10.91 -16.59
CA LYS A 113 8.81 -10.96 -17.17
C LYS A 113 9.51 -12.30 -16.91
N ARG A 114 9.38 -12.86 -15.71
CA ARG A 114 9.91 -14.20 -15.39
C ARG A 114 9.25 -15.29 -16.23
N ALA A 115 7.91 -15.28 -16.36
CA ALA A 115 7.18 -16.24 -17.16
C ALA A 115 7.58 -16.17 -18.64
N ALA A 116 7.71 -14.96 -19.21
CA ALA A 116 8.17 -14.76 -20.58
C ALA A 116 9.60 -15.30 -20.80
N ASN A 117 10.50 -15.10 -19.83
CA ASN A 117 11.85 -15.63 -19.91
C ASN A 117 11.88 -17.17 -19.87
N ILE A 118 11.09 -17.79 -18.98
CA ILE A 118 10.95 -19.25 -18.92
C ILE A 118 10.40 -19.78 -20.24
N PHE A 119 9.37 -19.15 -20.80
CA PHE A 119 8.79 -19.54 -22.08
C PHE A 119 9.84 -19.50 -23.21
N LYS A 120 10.66 -18.45 -23.28
CA LYS A 120 11.76 -18.37 -24.27
C LYS A 120 12.77 -19.51 -24.13
N ILE A 121 13.14 -19.87 -22.90
CA ILE A 121 14.07 -20.98 -22.65
C ILE A 121 13.45 -22.31 -23.10
N VAL A 122 12.22 -22.59 -22.69
CA VAL A 122 11.51 -23.83 -23.05
C VAL A 122 11.34 -23.94 -24.56
N LEU A 123 10.91 -22.86 -25.22
CA LEU A 123 10.78 -22.83 -26.68
C LEU A 123 12.11 -23.08 -27.39
N GLY A 124 13.19 -22.46 -26.92
CA GLY A 124 14.54 -22.69 -27.46
C GLY A 124 14.99 -24.14 -27.33
N VAL A 125 14.76 -24.77 -26.17
CA VAL A 125 15.08 -26.19 -25.94
C VAL A 125 14.25 -27.10 -26.86
N LEU A 126 12.94 -26.85 -27.00
CA LEU A 126 12.08 -27.64 -27.89
C LEU A 126 12.51 -27.54 -29.36
N LEU A 127 12.86 -26.33 -29.81
CA LEU A 127 13.39 -26.13 -31.17
C LEU A 127 14.72 -26.87 -31.38
N ALA A 128 15.63 -26.84 -30.40
CA ALA A 128 16.90 -27.56 -30.47
C ALA A 128 16.71 -29.08 -30.52
N ILE A 129 15.80 -29.62 -29.69
CA ILE A 129 15.43 -31.06 -29.72
C ILE A 129 14.83 -31.41 -31.08
N GLY A 130 13.88 -30.62 -31.58
CA GLY A 130 13.26 -30.84 -32.89
C GLY A 130 14.29 -30.86 -34.03
N ALA A 131 15.23 -29.90 -34.03
CA ALA A 131 16.32 -29.86 -35.00
C ALA A 131 17.24 -31.10 -34.91
N ALA A 132 17.61 -31.52 -33.69
CA ALA A 132 18.43 -32.71 -33.48
C ALA A 132 17.74 -33.99 -33.96
N VAL A 133 16.43 -34.12 -33.71
CA VAL A 133 15.62 -35.26 -34.21
C VAL A 133 15.55 -35.23 -35.73
N ALA A 134 15.32 -34.07 -36.34
CA ALA A 134 15.28 -33.93 -37.79
C ALA A 134 16.63 -34.32 -38.43
N LEU A 135 17.76 -33.86 -37.88
CA LEU A 135 19.09 -34.22 -38.36
C LEU A 135 19.35 -35.73 -38.33
N LYS A 136 18.85 -36.44 -37.30
CA LYS A 136 18.94 -37.91 -37.22
C LYS A 136 18.05 -38.62 -38.24
N PHE A 137 16.86 -38.10 -38.53
CA PHE A 137 15.92 -38.72 -39.46
C PHE A 137 16.25 -38.46 -40.94
N PHE A 138 16.80 -37.29 -41.26
CA PHE A 138 17.12 -36.89 -42.65
C PHE A 138 18.57 -37.17 -43.07
N GLY A 139 19.35 -37.89 -42.25
CA GLY A 139 20.56 -38.59 -42.69
C GLY A 139 21.77 -37.71 -43.07
N VAL A 140 22.26 -36.88 -42.14
CA VAL A 140 23.58 -36.20 -42.30
C VAL A 140 24.63 -36.70 -41.29
N ILE A 141 24.38 -37.82 -40.59
CA ILE A 141 25.40 -38.63 -39.92
C ILE A 141 25.07 -40.10 -40.16
#